data_AF-A0A960J2C6-F1
#
_entry.id   AF-A0A960J2C6-F1
#
_cell.length_a   1.000
_cell.length_b   1.000
_cell.length_c   1.000
_cell.angle_alpha   90.00
_cell.angle_beta   90.00
_cell.angle_gamma   90.00
#
_symmetry.space_group_name_H-M   'P 1'
#
loop_
_entity.id
_entity.type
_entity.pdbx_description
1 polymer ?
#
loop_
_entity_poly.entity_id
_entity_poly.type
_entity_poly.pdbx_seq_one_letter_code
_entity_poly.pdbx_strand_id
1 'polypeptide(L)'
;HALLVTSLGGLAMLGGFVLLGQAGGTYRISALVADPPGGTLVGVALVLVLVGAFTKSAQYPFHSWLPGAMVAPTPISAYLHSAAMVKAGVYLVALLAPAFATTGVWRPLVVGVGLTTMIAGGLRALRPFDLKQLLAFGTISQLGFLMVLLGIGLPEATAAGCTLLLAHGLFKAPLFMVVGIVDHEAHTRDLRTLPRLGTGWTTVRVAAFLSAASMAAIPPLAGFLAKEKAYDAFVGGSDGERLVLAGIVAGSVLTVAYSLRLAAAFWRPDAVAPADGPRPVLDDGPSPTFVAPALLLAGLSLLLGLFPALWSSLVDQAAAALDPEAGASLKLWHGINTALVLSGLTLALGAGLFAARGAVARAQARLAPTVTGADVYDAVVRRVLHLAALVTSVVQSGSLPIYAAVILGTAAVVPAVGLLSGAWWPGWPTLVTRAADLPIAALLVIAALAAAMAARRFVAALFLGVAGYAMTLFFVVQGAPDLALTQFAVETLSVVVFLLVLRRLPDRFERHRAPAVGVVPRLAVSAAVGVFVVAMAIAASGARTEPPVSREMTERALPEGDGKNVVNVILVDFRGLDTLGEVTVLVAAGIGVAALARAGQRPDRRPDRRSEVT
;
A
#
# COMPACT_ATOMS: atom_id res chain seq x y z
N HIS A 1 4.90 4.72 -10.20
CA HIS A 1 6.01 4.02 -9.52
C HIS A 1 6.39 4.65 -8.17
N ALA A 2 7.01 5.84 -8.10
CA ALA A 2 7.52 6.43 -6.85
C ALA A 2 6.48 6.61 -5.73
N LEU A 3 5.28 7.12 -6.07
CA LEU A 3 4.18 7.25 -5.11
C LEU A 3 3.82 5.89 -4.49
N LEU A 4 3.64 4.85 -5.30
CA LEU A 4 3.21 3.54 -4.81
C LEU A 4 4.26 2.89 -3.89
N VAL A 5 5.55 2.92 -4.27
CA VAL A 5 6.62 2.35 -3.43
C VAL A 5 6.73 3.09 -2.10
N THR A 6 6.74 4.42 -2.14
CA THR A 6 6.94 5.24 -0.93
C THR A 6 5.69 5.33 -0.05
N SER A 7 4.48 5.24 -0.62
CA SER A 7 3.23 5.19 0.15
C SER A 7 3.00 3.82 0.78
N LEU A 8 3.28 2.72 0.07
CA LEU A 8 3.16 1.38 0.63
C LEU A 8 4.14 1.19 1.80
N GLY A 9 5.39 1.63 1.64
CA GLY A 9 6.35 1.65 2.75
C GLY A 9 5.93 2.57 3.88
N GLY A 10 5.33 3.72 3.56
CA GLY A 10 4.76 4.63 4.56
C GLY A 10 3.63 4.01 5.38
N LEU A 11 2.74 3.22 4.75
CA LEU A 11 1.68 2.48 5.44
C LEU A 11 2.23 1.34 6.31
N ALA A 12 3.24 0.61 5.83
CA ALA A 12 3.94 -0.38 6.65
C ALA A 12 4.56 0.28 7.90
N MET A 13 5.25 1.41 7.71
CA MET A 13 5.84 2.19 8.81
C MET A 13 4.79 2.73 9.78
N LEU A 14 3.61 3.15 9.31
CA LEU A 14 2.50 3.52 10.20
C LEU A 14 2.10 2.34 11.10
N GLY A 15 1.95 1.14 10.53
CA GLY A 15 1.72 -0.08 11.32
C GLY A 15 2.83 -0.33 12.34
N GLY A 16 4.08 -0.17 11.94
CA GLY A 16 5.24 -0.27 12.84
C GLY A 16 5.20 0.73 13.99
N PHE A 17 4.86 2.00 13.73
CA PHE A 17 4.71 3.01 14.79
C PHE A 17 3.56 2.72 15.75
N VAL A 18 2.44 2.19 15.26
CA VAL A 18 1.32 1.77 16.11
C VAL A 18 1.76 0.66 17.06
N LEU A 19 2.42 -0.38 16.54
CA LEU A 19 2.90 -1.49 17.36
C LEU A 19 3.97 -1.06 18.36
N LEU A 20 4.92 -0.21 17.94
CA LEU A 20 5.98 0.30 18.82
C LEU A 20 5.40 1.17 19.94
N GLY A 21 4.44 2.05 19.61
CA GLY A 21 3.79 2.91 20.59
C GLY A 21 2.91 2.15 21.59
N GLN A 22 2.25 1.08 21.15
CA GLN A 22 1.53 0.16 22.04
C GLN A 22 2.49 -0.59 22.97
N ALA A 23 3.61 -1.10 22.44
CA ALA A 23 4.60 -1.82 23.23
C ALA A 23 5.28 -0.94 24.29
N GLY A 24 5.58 0.31 23.95
CA GLY A 24 6.19 1.27 24.87
C GLY A 24 5.21 2.09 25.71
N GLY A 25 3.89 1.90 25.54
CA GLY A 25 2.86 2.66 26.25
C GLY A 25 2.82 4.17 25.95
N THR A 26 3.54 4.63 24.92
CA THR A 26 3.68 6.04 24.55
C THR A 26 4.02 6.20 23.07
N TYR A 27 3.53 7.28 22.45
CA TYR A 27 3.88 7.64 21.07
C TYR A 27 4.97 8.72 20.98
N ARG A 28 5.56 9.12 22.13
CA ARG A 28 6.67 10.08 22.16
C ARG A 28 7.98 9.36 21.87
N ILE A 29 8.61 9.65 20.73
CA ILE A 29 9.91 9.05 20.35
C ILE A 29 10.97 9.26 21.44
N SER A 30 11.04 10.46 22.04
CA SER A 30 12.00 10.75 23.10
C SER A 30 11.84 9.83 24.32
N ALA A 31 10.60 9.42 24.64
CA ALA A 31 10.33 8.49 25.74
C ALA A 31 10.64 7.04 25.34
N LEU A 32 10.29 6.65 24.11
CA LEU A 32 10.62 5.33 23.56
C LEU A 32 12.13 5.10 23.43
N VAL A 33 12.91 6.16 23.19
CA VAL A 33 14.37 6.06 23.12
C VAL A 33 15.00 5.99 24.51
N ALA A 34 14.43 6.72 25.49
CA ALA A 34 14.92 6.71 26.87
C ALA A 34 14.62 5.40 27.62
N ASP A 35 13.46 4.77 27.34
CA ASP A 35 13.05 3.50 27.92
C ASP A 35 12.51 2.56 26.81
N PRO A 36 13.41 1.90 26.05
CA PRO A 36 13.01 1.13 24.88
C PRO A 36 12.28 -0.16 25.25
N PRO A 37 11.08 -0.42 24.70
CA PRO A 37 10.40 -1.69 24.89
C PRO A 37 11.18 -2.83 24.19
N GLY A 38 11.04 -4.05 24.72
CA GLY A 38 11.66 -5.26 24.17
C GLY A 38 10.65 -6.27 23.60
N GLY A 39 11.17 -7.40 23.10
CA GLY A 39 10.37 -8.56 22.70
C GLY A 39 10.01 -8.63 21.21
N THR A 40 9.33 -9.72 20.83
CA THR A 40 9.03 -10.05 19.42
C THR A 40 8.18 -8.98 18.73
N LEU A 41 7.24 -8.37 19.45
CA LEU A 41 6.37 -7.32 18.91
C LEU A 41 7.19 -6.10 18.46
N VAL A 42 8.19 -5.71 19.26
CA VAL A 42 9.12 -4.62 18.92
C VAL A 42 9.98 -5.01 17.71
N GLY A 43 10.46 -6.25 17.64
CA GLY A 43 11.16 -6.75 16.45
C GLY A 43 10.33 -6.60 15.16
N VAL A 44 9.06 -6.99 15.19
CA VAL A 44 8.12 -6.82 14.06
C VAL A 44 7.89 -5.33 13.76
N ALA A 45 7.68 -4.52 14.80
CA ALA A 45 7.47 -3.08 14.67
C ALA A 45 8.67 -2.40 13.98
N LEU A 46 9.90 -2.72 14.41
CA LEU A 46 11.13 -2.20 13.84
C LEU A 46 11.29 -2.63 12.38
N VAL A 47 10.99 -3.89 12.01
CA VAL A 47 11.03 -4.32 10.61
C VAL A 47 10.08 -3.49 9.76
N LEU A 48 8.85 -3.26 10.21
CA LEU A 48 7.86 -2.45 9.49
C LEU A 48 8.29 -0.98 9.35
N VAL A 49 8.85 -0.39 10.42
CA VAL A 49 9.43 0.96 10.39
C VAL A 49 10.59 1.03 9.40
N LEU A 50 11.51 0.07 9.45
CA LEU A 50 12.68 0.00 8.57
C LEU A 50 12.29 -0.18 7.10
N VAL A 51 11.26 -0.98 6.79
CA VAL A 51 10.72 -1.08 5.42
C VAL A 51 10.28 0.29 4.91
N GLY A 52 9.56 1.08 5.71
CA GLY A 52 9.21 2.45 5.33
C GLY A 52 10.42 3.38 5.19
N ALA A 53 11.37 3.32 6.14
CA ALA A 53 12.60 4.10 6.06
C ALA A 53 13.38 3.79 4.78
N PHE A 54 13.55 2.50 4.45
CA PHE A 54 14.25 2.01 3.27
C PHE A 54 13.56 2.43 1.97
N THR A 55 12.22 2.38 1.91
CA THR A 55 11.49 2.85 0.71
C THR A 55 11.66 4.35 0.47
N LYS A 56 11.60 5.19 1.52
CA LYS A 56 11.76 6.64 1.43
C LYS A 56 13.18 7.07 1.09
N SER A 57 14.18 6.34 1.57
CA SER A 57 15.61 6.62 1.34
C SER A 57 16.23 5.80 0.21
N ALA A 58 15.39 5.25 -0.68
CA ALA A 58 15.81 4.52 -1.88
C ALA A 58 16.86 3.43 -1.62
N GLN A 59 16.72 2.70 -0.51
CA GLN A 59 17.59 1.58 -0.18
C GLN A 59 17.23 0.35 -1.00
N TYR A 60 18.15 -0.61 -1.11
CA TYR A 60 17.89 -1.88 -1.76
C TYR A 60 16.85 -2.70 -0.97
N PRO A 61 15.85 -3.34 -1.61
CA PRO A 61 15.58 -3.41 -3.05
C PRO A 61 14.70 -2.27 -3.60
N PHE A 62 14.22 -1.35 -2.77
CA PHE A 62 13.28 -0.26 -3.11
C PHE A 62 13.89 0.96 -3.82
N HIS A 63 15.09 0.86 -4.37
CA HIS A 63 15.84 1.99 -4.94
C HIS A 63 15.36 2.41 -6.35
N SER A 64 14.65 1.54 -7.07
CA SER A 64 14.36 1.68 -8.50
C SER A 64 13.50 2.90 -8.86
N TRP A 65 12.73 3.45 -7.91
CA TRP A 65 11.93 4.65 -8.17
C TRP A 65 12.77 5.91 -8.30
N LEU A 66 13.96 5.97 -7.68
CA LEU A 66 14.76 7.20 -7.66
C LEU A 66 15.35 7.53 -9.04
N PRO A 67 16.00 6.60 -9.78
CA PRO A 67 16.44 6.88 -11.15
C PRO A 67 15.28 7.18 -12.10
N GLY A 68 14.12 6.53 -11.90
CA GLY A 68 12.90 6.79 -12.67
C GLY A 68 12.29 8.17 -12.41
N ALA A 69 12.57 8.78 -11.25
CA ALA A 69 12.10 10.13 -10.91
C ALA A 69 12.90 11.26 -11.57
N MET A 70 14.03 10.95 -12.23
CA MET A 70 14.90 11.95 -12.88
C MET A 70 14.31 12.61 -14.14
N VAL A 71 13.06 12.29 -14.47
CA VAL A 71 12.24 13.03 -15.45
C VAL A 71 11.81 14.40 -14.93
N ALA A 72 11.85 14.62 -13.60
CA ALA A 72 11.45 15.88 -12.99
C ALA A 72 12.40 17.04 -13.36
N PRO A 73 11.90 18.30 -13.29
CA PRO A 73 12.73 19.49 -13.38
C PRO A 73 13.93 19.44 -12.44
N THR A 74 15.08 19.89 -12.92
CA THR A 74 16.35 19.77 -12.18
C THR A 74 16.36 20.49 -10.83
N PRO A 75 15.73 21.68 -10.65
CA PRO A 75 15.64 22.31 -9.34
C PRO A 75 14.92 21.44 -8.30
N ILE A 76 13.87 20.72 -8.72
CA ILE A 76 13.15 19.77 -7.86
C ILE A 76 14.08 18.59 -7.52
N SER A 77 14.83 18.08 -8.49
CA SER A 77 15.81 17.01 -8.26
C SER A 77 16.90 17.44 -7.28
N ALA A 78 17.44 18.66 -7.43
CA ALA A 78 18.43 19.23 -6.54
C ALA A 78 17.91 19.31 -5.11
N TYR A 79 16.68 19.78 -4.90
CA TYR A 79 16.09 19.87 -3.56
C TYR A 79 15.75 18.50 -2.95
N LEU A 80 14.95 17.69 -3.66
CA LEU A 80 14.43 16.42 -3.13
C LEU A 80 15.52 15.36 -2.91
N HIS A 81 16.54 15.32 -3.76
CA HIS A 81 17.58 14.28 -3.73
C HIS A 81 18.86 14.73 -3.03
N SER A 82 18.98 16.01 -2.69
CA SER A 82 20.13 16.52 -1.92
C SER A 82 19.77 16.86 -0.48
N ALA A 83 18.54 17.28 -0.17
CA ALA A 83 18.19 17.80 1.16
C ALA A 83 16.90 17.22 1.78
N ALA A 84 15.83 17.01 1.00
CA ALA A 84 14.52 16.75 1.58
C ALA A 84 14.12 15.27 1.61
N MET A 85 13.43 14.78 0.56
CA MET A 85 12.68 13.51 0.60
C MET A 85 13.54 12.30 0.94
N VAL A 86 14.72 12.20 0.33
CA VAL A 86 15.54 10.99 0.47
C VAL A 86 16.24 10.87 1.82
N LYS A 87 16.34 11.97 2.58
CA LYS A 87 16.93 11.99 3.93
C LYS A 87 15.93 11.62 5.03
N ALA A 88 14.63 11.65 4.77
CA ALA A 88 13.61 11.38 5.79
C ALA A 88 13.74 9.98 6.42
N GLY A 89 14.01 8.95 5.61
CA GLY A 89 14.24 7.59 6.11
C GLY A 89 15.55 7.47 6.91
N VAL A 90 16.61 8.14 6.45
CA VAL A 90 17.91 8.20 7.16
C VAL A 90 17.75 8.89 8.51
N TYR A 91 17.04 10.02 8.55
CA TYR A 91 16.76 10.76 9.78
C TYR A 91 15.97 9.92 10.79
N LEU A 92 14.95 9.20 10.34
CA LEU A 92 14.18 8.31 11.21
C LEU A 92 15.04 7.19 11.81
N VAL A 93 15.90 6.57 11.00
CA VAL A 93 16.84 5.56 11.47
C VAL A 93 17.82 6.16 12.48
N ALA A 94 18.32 7.36 12.23
CA ALA A 94 19.20 8.08 13.15
C ALA A 94 18.54 8.33 14.51
N LEU A 95 17.25 8.69 14.54
CA LEU A 95 16.51 8.91 15.78
C LEU A 95 16.29 7.64 16.62
N LEU A 96 16.16 6.49 15.96
CA LEU A 96 15.80 5.23 16.61
C LEU A 96 17.03 4.36 16.93
N ALA A 97 18.14 4.52 16.20
CA ALA A 97 19.36 3.75 16.40
C ALA A 97 19.91 3.78 17.83
N PRO A 98 19.94 4.91 18.56
CA PRO A 98 20.47 4.94 19.93
C PRO A 98 19.80 3.93 20.87
N ALA A 99 18.50 3.69 20.70
CA ALA A 99 17.73 2.79 21.56
C ALA A 99 17.64 1.36 21.01
N PHE A 100 17.58 1.20 19.68
CA PHE A 100 17.23 -0.07 19.04
C PHE A 100 18.38 -0.73 18.27
N ALA A 101 19.55 -0.10 18.12
CA ALA A 101 20.63 -0.66 17.31
C ALA A 101 21.14 -2.03 17.80
N THR A 102 21.09 -2.27 19.11
CA THR A 102 21.46 -3.55 19.72
C THR A 102 20.36 -4.61 19.64
N THR A 103 19.15 -4.25 19.20
CA THR A 103 18.07 -5.20 18.95
C THR A 103 18.48 -6.11 17.79
N GLY A 104 18.40 -7.44 17.98
CA GLY A 104 19.02 -8.42 17.09
C GLY A 104 18.67 -8.31 15.59
N VAL A 105 17.49 -7.79 15.24
CA VAL A 105 17.09 -7.59 13.83
C VAL A 105 17.62 -6.31 13.20
N TRP A 106 18.00 -5.31 13.99
CA TRP A 106 18.29 -3.95 13.52
C TRP A 106 19.59 -3.88 12.72
N ARG A 107 20.74 -4.14 13.35
CA ARG A 107 22.06 -4.03 12.71
C ARG A 107 22.16 -4.87 11.43
N PRO A 108 21.77 -6.16 11.39
CA PRO A 108 21.82 -6.95 10.16
C PRO A 108 21.01 -6.35 9.01
N LEU A 109 19.83 -5.80 9.29
CA LEU A 109 19.00 -5.16 8.28
C LEU A 109 19.57 -3.80 7.87
N VAL A 110 19.81 -2.89 8.81
CA VAL A 110 20.22 -1.50 8.51
C VAL A 110 21.60 -1.45 7.88
N VAL A 111 22.58 -2.14 8.47
CA VAL A 111 23.97 -2.16 7.97
C VAL A 111 24.06 -3.00 6.70
N GLY A 112 23.43 -4.18 6.66
CA GLY A 112 23.45 -5.06 5.50
C GLY A 112 22.78 -4.41 4.28
N VAL A 113 21.60 -3.82 4.45
CA VAL A 113 20.91 -3.08 3.39
C VAL A 113 21.68 -1.82 3.02
N GLY A 114 22.21 -1.07 4.00
CA GLY A 114 22.99 0.15 3.76
C GLY A 114 24.25 -0.10 2.92
N LEU A 115 25.05 -1.09 3.30
CA LEU A 115 26.25 -1.49 2.53
C LEU A 115 25.91 -2.02 1.14
N THR A 116 24.88 -2.85 1.04
CA THR A 116 24.40 -3.35 -0.26
C THR A 116 23.96 -2.20 -1.15
N THR A 117 23.23 -1.24 -0.60
CA THR A 117 22.77 -0.04 -1.30
C THR A 117 23.93 0.84 -1.73
N MET A 118 24.92 1.04 -0.85
CA MET A 118 26.13 1.80 -1.13
C MET A 118 26.89 1.21 -2.32
N ILE A 119 27.18 -0.09 -2.28
CA ILE A 119 27.96 -0.78 -3.31
C ILE A 119 27.14 -0.89 -4.61
N ALA A 120 25.89 -1.34 -4.54
CA ALA A 120 25.05 -1.49 -5.73
C ALA A 120 24.77 -0.15 -6.42
N GLY A 121 24.52 0.91 -5.65
CA GLY A 121 24.37 2.28 -6.14
C GLY A 121 25.64 2.77 -6.83
N GLY A 122 26.80 2.61 -6.20
CA GLY A 122 28.10 3.00 -6.77
C GLY A 122 28.45 2.24 -8.05
N LEU A 123 28.23 0.92 -8.08
CA LEU A 123 28.43 0.10 -9.28
C LEU A 123 27.51 0.54 -10.41
N ARG A 124 26.25 0.85 -10.11
CA ARG A 124 25.28 1.31 -11.10
C ARG A 124 25.58 2.72 -11.59
N ALA A 125 26.10 3.63 -10.76
CA ALA A 125 26.46 4.99 -11.17
C ALA A 125 27.52 5.04 -12.29
N LEU A 126 28.32 3.98 -12.45
CA LEU A 126 29.32 3.87 -13.52
C LEU A 126 28.72 3.55 -14.91
N ARG A 127 27.43 3.20 -15.01
CA ARG A 127 26.80 2.74 -16.27
C ARG A 127 26.04 3.83 -17.05
N PRO A 128 25.15 4.65 -16.45
CA PRO A 128 24.31 5.57 -17.20
C PRO A 128 25.12 6.57 -18.01
N PHE A 129 24.65 6.91 -19.21
CA PHE A 129 25.14 8.04 -19.98
C PHE A 129 24.38 9.34 -19.67
N ASP A 130 23.18 9.25 -19.09
CA ASP A 130 22.45 10.41 -18.59
C ASP A 130 23.06 10.92 -17.26
N LEU A 131 23.42 12.20 -17.22
CA LEU A 131 24.05 12.83 -16.07
C LEU A 131 23.17 12.84 -14.81
N LYS A 132 21.84 13.03 -14.93
CA LYS A 132 20.93 12.99 -13.77
C LYS A 132 20.79 11.57 -13.24
N GLN A 133 20.72 10.57 -14.11
CA GLN A 133 20.69 9.16 -13.68
C GLN A 133 21.99 8.75 -12.99
N LEU A 134 23.16 9.19 -13.49
CA LEU A 134 24.44 9.01 -12.79
C LEU A 134 24.36 9.61 -11.39
N LEU A 135 23.87 10.85 -11.27
CA LEU A 135 23.70 11.50 -9.97
C LEU A 135 22.70 10.77 -9.08
N ALA A 136 21.60 10.23 -9.61
CA ALA A 136 20.62 9.46 -8.85
C ALA A 136 21.22 8.21 -8.23
N PHE A 137 21.97 7.41 -9.00
CA PHE A 137 22.66 6.24 -8.47
C PHE A 137 23.78 6.61 -7.49
N GLY A 138 24.49 7.71 -7.73
CA GLY A 138 25.42 8.26 -6.75
C GLY A 138 24.72 8.68 -5.45
N THR A 139 23.50 9.23 -5.52
CA THR A 139 22.70 9.55 -4.33
C THR A 139 22.28 8.28 -3.59
N ILE A 140 21.82 7.23 -4.30
CA ILE A 140 21.54 5.91 -3.69
C ILE A 140 22.78 5.42 -2.92
N SER A 141 23.96 5.50 -3.55
CA SER A 141 25.22 5.10 -2.93
C SER A 141 25.49 5.85 -1.61
N GLN A 142 25.32 7.17 -1.61
CA GLN A 142 25.57 7.99 -0.42
C GLN A 142 24.52 7.82 0.67
N LEU A 143 23.26 7.56 0.30
CA LEU A 143 22.22 7.25 1.28
C LEU A 143 22.47 5.91 1.95
N GLY A 144 22.97 4.90 1.22
CA GLY A 144 23.44 3.65 1.81
C GLY A 144 24.57 3.89 2.82
N PHE A 145 25.52 4.78 2.49
CA PHE A 145 26.59 5.15 3.41
C PHE A 145 26.05 5.83 4.69
N LEU A 146 25.14 6.80 4.53
CA LEU A 146 24.48 7.48 5.66
C LEU A 146 23.67 6.50 6.52
N MET A 147 22.99 5.52 5.89
CA MET A 147 22.22 4.50 6.57
C MET A 147 23.09 3.63 7.49
N VAL A 148 24.31 3.31 7.05
CA VAL A 148 25.27 2.58 7.88
C VAL A 148 25.74 3.43 9.06
N LEU A 149 26.21 4.66 8.79
CA LEU A 149 26.79 5.52 9.82
C LEU A 149 25.78 5.90 10.92
N LEU A 150 24.58 6.30 10.53
CA LEU A 150 23.54 6.72 11.47
C LEU A 150 22.70 5.56 12.01
N GLY A 151 22.91 4.34 11.49
CA GLY A 151 22.13 3.17 11.84
C GLY A 151 22.84 2.14 12.70
N ILE A 152 24.18 2.17 12.76
CA ILE A 152 24.95 1.16 13.50
C ILE A 152 24.87 1.32 15.02
N GLY A 153 24.54 2.53 15.50
CA GLY A 153 24.45 2.86 16.93
C GLY A 153 25.82 2.85 17.60
N LEU A 154 26.79 3.55 17.00
CA LEU A 154 28.10 3.86 17.59
C LEU A 154 28.23 5.39 17.66
N PRO A 155 28.64 5.98 18.80
CA PRO A 155 28.70 7.43 18.96
C PRO A 155 29.55 8.13 17.89
N GLU A 156 30.73 7.59 17.59
CA GLU A 156 31.67 8.13 16.61
C GLU A 156 31.10 8.06 15.19
N ALA A 157 30.40 6.97 14.86
CA ALA A 157 29.75 6.78 13.56
C ALA A 157 28.54 7.71 13.41
N THR A 158 27.77 7.94 14.47
CA THR A 158 26.67 8.93 14.50
C THR A 158 27.23 10.32 14.19
N ALA A 159 28.32 10.69 14.85
CA ALA A 159 28.96 11.97 14.65
C ALA A 159 29.54 12.12 13.23
N ALA A 160 30.08 11.05 12.63
CA ALA A 160 30.51 11.03 11.23
C ALA A 160 29.31 11.12 10.26
N GLY A 161 28.22 10.44 10.57
CA GLY A 161 26.97 10.45 9.83
C GLY A 161 26.36 11.84 9.73
N CYS A 162 26.33 12.60 10.84
CA CYS A 162 25.89 14.00 10.85
C CYS A 162 26.78 14.89 9.97
N THR A 163 28.10 14.71 10.02
CA THR A 163 29.04 15.45 9.15
C THR A 163 28.78 15.13 7.67
N LEU A 164 28.62 13.84 7.33
CA LEU A 164 28.33 13.39 5.98
C LEU A 164 26.97 13.87 5.47
N LEU A 165 25.96 13.95 6.34
CA LEU A 165 24.61 14.39 5.99
C LEU A 165 24.61 15.81 5.44
N LEU A 166 25.36 16.70 6.10
CA LEU A 166 25.57 18.09 5.69
C LEU A 166 26.48 18.18 4.46
N ALA A 167 27.63 17.51 4.47
CA ALA A 167 28.54 17.49 3.32
C ALA A 167 27.83 17.02 2.04
N HIS A 168 26.96 16.01 2.15
CA HIS A 168 26.14 15.53 1.04
C HIS A 168 25.23 16.60 0.46
N GLY A 169 24.58 17.41 1.29
CA GLY A 169 23.80 18.55 0.81
C GLY A 169 24.66 19.51 -0.01
N LEU A 170 25.85 19.83 0.51
CA LEU A 170 26.80 20.79 -0.07
C LEU A 170 27.42 20.32 -1.39
N PHE A 171 27.59 19.01 -1.61
CA PHE A 171 28.10 18.53 -2.91
C PHE A 171 27.00 18.07 -3.88
N LYS A 172 25.87 17.52 -3.42
CA LYS A 172 24.83 17.03 -4.37
C LYS A 172 23.98 18.13 -4.95
N ALA A 173 23.58 19.11 -4.16
CA ALA A 173 22.76 20.21 -4.64
C ALA A 173 23.45 20.96 -5.80
N PRO A 174 24.72 21.42 -5.67
CA PRO A 174 25.40 22.07 -6.79
C PRO A 174 25.67 21.13 -7.97
N LEU A 175 25.91 19.82 -7.75
CA LEU A 175 26.05 18.88 -8.88
C LEU A 175 24.76 18.78 -9.70
N PHE A 176 23.59 18.69 -9.06
CA PHE A 176 22.31 18.73 -9.79
C PHE A 176 22.10 20.08 -10.47
N MET A 177 22.43 21.20 -9.82
CA MET A 177 22.33 22.53 -10.44
C MET A 177 23.23 22.66 -11.67
N VAL A 178 24.50 22.23 -11.60
CA VAL A 178 25.45 22.17 -12.74
C VAL A 178 24.88 21.35 -13.88
N VAL A 179 24.36 20.15 -13.61
CA VAL A 179 23.72 19.32 -14.63
C VAL A 179 22.51 20.03 -15.22
N GLY A 180 21.74 20.76 -14.42
CA GLY A 180 20.59 21.54 -14.89
C GLY A 180 20.97 22.71 -15.79
N ILE A 181 22.04 23.42 -15.47
CA ILE A 181 22.60 24.50 -16.29
C ILE A 181 23.05 23.94 -17.64
N VAL A 182 23.78 22.82 -17.63
CA VAL A 182 24.23 22.15 -18.86
C VAL A 182 23.06 21.63 -19.69
N ASP A 183 22.06 20.98 -19.07
CA ASP A 183 20.84 20.51 -19.75
C ASP A 183 20.07 21.68 -20.39
N HIS A 184 20.05 22.85 -19.74
CA HIS A 184 19.37 24.05 -20.23
C HIS A 184 20.08 24.67 -21.44
N GLU A 185 21.39 24.94 -21.35
CA GLU A 185 22.12 25.65 -22.41
C GLU A 185 22.55 24.73 -23.57
N ALA A 186 22.94 23.48 -23.27
CA ALA A 186 23.41 22.54 -24.29
C ALA A 186 22.28 21.69 -24.89
N HIS A 187 21.06 21.79 -24.35
CA HIS A 187 19.89 20.98 -24.70
C HIS A 187 20.13 19.46 -24.68
N THR A 188 21.15 19.03 -23.94
CA THR A 188 21.48 17.63 -23.73
C THR A 188 22.19 17.44 -22.41
N ARG A 189 21.92 16.29 -21.80
CA ARG A 189 22.62 15.79 -20.61
C ARG A 189 23.13 14.37 -20.80
N ASP A 190 23.15 13.91 -22.05
CA ASP A 190 23.73 12.62 -22.44
C ASP A 190 25.22 12.78 -22.68
N LEU A 191 26.03 12.05 -21.92
CA LEU A 191 27.50 12.04 -22.02
C LEU A 191 28.01 11.74 -23.44
N ARG A 192 27.26 10.98 -24.25
CA ARG A 192 27.65 10.60 -25.62
C ARG A 192 27.57 11.77 -26.59
N THR A 193 26.65 12.70 -26.37
CA THR A 193 26.39 13.85 -27.25
C THR A 193 26.77 15.19 -26.63
N LEU A 194 27.24 15.19 -25.37
CA LEU A 194 27.61 16.41 -24.64
C LEU A 194 28.65 17.26 -25.41
N PRO A 195 28.43 18.55 -25.67
CA PRO A 195 29.44 19.40 -26.30
C PRO A 195 30.67 19.56 -25.40
N ARG A 196 31.78 20.00 -26.01
CA ARG A 196 32.95 20.46 -25.24
C ARG A 196 32.65 21.84 -24.67
N LEU A 197 32.84 22.00 -23.36
CA LEU A 197 32.63 23.26 -22.67
C LEU A 197 33.86 24.17 -22.83
N GLY A 198 33.70 25.27 -23.55
CA GLY A 198 34.73 26.27 -23.87
C GLY A 198 35.13 27.14 -22.68
N THR A 199 35.77 28.29 -22.94
CA THR A 199 36.31 29.17 -21.89
C THR A 199 35.22 29.88 -21.08
N GLY A 200 34.09 30.23 -21.70
CA GLY A 200 32.95 30.85 -21.01
C GLY A 200 32.32 29.96 -19.92
N TRP A 201 32.56 28.65 -19.97
CA TRP A 201 32.02 27.67 -19.03
C TRP A 201 32.90 27.41 -17.79
N THR A 202 33.94 28.22 -17.58
CA THR A 202 34.92 28.00 -16.50
C THR A 202 34.29 27.97 -15.11
N THR A 203 33.32 28.84 -14.82
CA THR A 203 32.61 28.86 -13.52
C THR A 203 31.80 27.58 -13.28
N VAL A 204 31.11 27.08 -14.32
CA VAL A 204 30.36 25.81 -14.27
C VAL A 204 31.30 24.64 -14.05
N ARG A 205 32.43 24.60 -14.79
CA ARG A 205 33.47 23.60 -14.61
C ARG A 205 34.02 23.64 -13.17
N VAL A 206 34.39 24.80 -12.64
CA VAL A 206 34.88 24.91 -11.26
C VAL A 206 33.85 24.43 -10.23
N ALA A 207 32.58 24.81 -10.37
CA ALA A 207 31.51 24.34 -9.49
C ALA A 207 31.34 22.81 -9.56
N ALA A 208 31.40 22.24 -10.76
CA ALA A 208 31.36 20.80 -10.97
C ALA A 208 32.57 20.10 -10.33
N PHE A 209 33.78 20.66 -10.50
CA PHE A 209 35.03 20.11 -9.95
C PHE A 209 34.96 20.04 -8.44
N LEU A 210 34.72 21.19 -7.78
CA LEU A 210 34.71 21.30 -6.33
C LEU A 210 33.65 20.37 -5.72
N SER A 211 32.47 20.31 -6.33
CA SER A 211 31.40 19.45 -5.84
C SER A 211 31.72 17.96 -6.04
N ALA A 212 32.24 17.56 -7.21
CA ALA A 212 32.65 16.18 -7.47
C ALA A 212 33.86 15.76 -6.60
N ALA A 213 34.81 16.65 -6.40
CA ALA A 213 35.96 16.45 -5.52
C ALA A 213 35.53 16.31 -4.05
N SER A 214 34.53 17.08 -3.62
CA SER A 214 33.96 16.96 -2.27
C SER A 214 33.26 15.62 -2.10
N MET A 215 32.44 15.21 -3.08
CA MET A 215 31.83 13.87 -3.11
C MET A 215 32.87 12.74 -3.12
N ALA A 216 33.99 12.92 -3.83
CA ALA A 216 35.12 12.00 -3.83
C ALA A 216 35.94 12.02 -2.52
N ALA A 217 35.71 12.98 -1.62
CA ALA A 217 36.48 13.21 -0.39
C ALA A 217 37.94 13.61 -0.65
N ILE A 218 38.17 14.57 -1.55
CA ILE A 218 39.51 15.14 -1.79
C ILE A 218 39.80 16.26 -0.77
N PRO A 219 40.94 16.25 -0.05
CA PRO A 219 41.33 17.36 0.81
C PRO A 219 41.49 18.69 0.02
N PRO A 220 41.09 19.85 0.58
CA PRO A 220 40.56 20.09 1.92
C PRO A 220 39.03 20.30 1.94
N LEU A 221 38.24 19.55 1.15
CA LEU A 221 36.78 19.78 1.03
C LEU A 221 35.98 19.14 2.18
N ALA A 222 34.80 19.67 2.49
CA ALA A 222 33.93 19.15 3.57
C ALA A 222 33.65 17.64 3.49
N GLY A 223 33.55 17.07 2.28
CA GLY A 223 33.37 15.62 2.12
C GLY A 223 34.61 14.78 2.52
N PHE A 224 35.81 15.36 2.54
CA PHE A 224 37.00 14.71 3.10
C PHE A 224 36.86 14.51 4.60
N LEU A 225 36.51 15.56 5.34
CA LEU A 225 36.31 15.51 6.79
C LEU A 225 35.26 14.46 7.18
N ALA A 226 34.14 14.43 6.44
CA ALA A 226 33.07 13.48 6.67
C ALA A 226 33.52 12.02 6.49
N LYS A 227 34.29 11.73 5.43
CA LYS A 227 34.74 10.36 5.12
C LYS A 227 35.90 9.91 6.00
N GLU A 228 36.84 10.80 6.31
CA GLU A 228 37.95 10.50 7.21
C GLU A 228 37.41 10.13 8.60
N LYS A 229 36.47 10.93 9.13
CA LYS A 229 35.79 10.64 10.40
C LYS A 229 34.99 9.34 10.35
N ALA A 230 34.34 9.06 9.21
CA ALA A 230 33.63 7.81 9.01
C ALA A 230 34.57 6.59 9.03
N TYR A 231 35.80 6.71 8.53
CA TYR A 231 36.78 5.62 8.61
C TYR A 231 37.29 5.45 10.03
N ASP A 232 37.66 6.57 10.68
CA ASP A 232 38.19 6.59 12.04
C ASP A 232 37.25 5.91 13.04
N ALA A 233 35.93 6.11 12.88
CA ALA A 233 34.88 5.48 13.68
C ALA A 233 34.90 3.93 13.69
N PHE A 234 35.58 3.26 12.74
CA PHE A 234 35.63 1.80 12.66
C PHE A 234 37.04 1.21 12.73
N VAL A 235 38.11 2.02 12.66
CA VAL A 235 39.50 1.51 12.61
C VAL A 235 39.85 0.68 13.85
N GLY A 236 39.42 1.13 15.03
CA GLY A 236 39.65 0.45 16.31
C GLY A 236 38.58 -0.57 16.70
N GLY A 237 37.58 -0.79 15.84
CA GLY A 237 36.40 -1.59 16.15
C GLY A 237 36.63 -3.11 16.19
N SER A 238 35.57 -3.83 16.56
CA SER A 238 35.44 -5.29 16.49
C SER A 238 35.62 -5.85 15.08
N ASP A 239 35.74 -7.18 14.93
CA ASP A 239 35.81 -7.82 13.60
C ASP A 239 34.62 -7.50 12.70
N GLY A 240 33.41 -7.42 13.28
CA GLY A 240 32.21 -7.02 12.56
C GLY A 240 32.30 -5.59 12.04
N GLU A 241 32.77 -4.65 12.86
CA GLU A 241 32.98 -3.25 12.48
C GLU A 241 34.08 -3.09 11.43
N ARG A 242 35.14 -3.91 11.49
CA ARG A 242 36.17 -3.97 10.43
C ARG A 242 35.60 -4.45 9.09
N LEU A 243 34.67 -5.41 9.10
CA LEU A 243 33.96 -5.82 7.88
C LEU A 243 33.08 -4.69 7.32
N VAL A 244 32.43 -3.93 8.20
CA VAL A 244 31.65 -2.74 7.82
C VAL A 244 32.56 -1.68 7.20
N LEU A 245 33.72 -1.42 7.80
CA LEU A 245 34.75 -0.53 7.27
C LEU A 245 35.21 -0.96 5.87
N ALA A 246 35.49 -2.25 5.67
CA ALA A 246 35.87 -2.77 4.36
C ALA A 246 34.77 -2.51 3.30
N GLY A 247 33.50 -2.71 3.67
CA GLY A 247 32.36 -2.38 2.81
C GLY A 247 32.24 -0.89 2.49
N ILE A 248 32.44 -0.03 3.50
CA ILE A 248 32.45 1.44 3.35
C ILE A 248 33.58 1.89 2.43
N VAL A 249 34.79 1.34 2.59
CA VAL A 249 35.95 1.62 1.72
C VAL A 249 35.65 1.18 0.29
N ALA A 250 35.12 -0.02 0.08
CA ALA A 250 34.74 -0.52 -1.25
C ALA A 250 33.69 0.38 -1.93
N GLY A 251 32.64 0.79 -1.21
CA GLY A 251 31.66 1.74 -1.71
C GLY A 251 32.25 3.14 -1.99
N SER A 252 33.23 3.56 -1.19
CA SER A 252 33.91 4.85 -1.35
C SER A 252 34.86 4.86 -2.55
N VAL A 253 35.49 3.74 -2.88
CA VAL A 253 36.27 3.55 -4.12
C VAL A 253 35.37 3.74 -5.34
N LEU A 254 34.17 3.16 -5.33
CA LEU A 254 33.17 3.36 -6.38
C LEU A 254 32.73 4.83 -6.47
N THR A 255 32.56 5.47 -5.30
CA THR A 255 32.26 6.91 -5.20
C THR A 255 33.30 7.76 -5.89
N VAL A 256 34.59 7.53 -5.61
CA VAL A 256 35.69 8.23 -6.28
C VAL A 256 35.63 7.99 -7.80
N ALA A 257 35.45 6.75 -8.23
CA ALA A 257 35.43 6.41 -9.66
C ALA A 257 34.30 7.13 -10.42
N TYR A 258 33.07 7.14 -9.91
CA TYR A 258 31.96 7.83 -10.58
C TYR A 258 32.04 9.35 -10.42
N SER A 259 32.64 9.88 -9.35
CA SER A 259 32.91 11.31 -9.18
C SER A 259 33.94 11.81 -10.21
N LEU A 260 35.03 11.06 -10.41
CA LEU A 260 36.02 11.34 -11.44
C LEU A 260 35.42 11.24 -12.84
N ARG A 261 34.57 10.23 -13.09
CA ARG A 261 33.82 10.10 -14.34
C ARG A 261 32.95 11.33 -14.62
N LEU A 262 32.21 11.80 -13.61
CA LEU A 262 31.36 12.99 -13.71
C LEU A 262 32.19 14.25 -13.92
N ALA A 263 33.26 14.44 -13.16
CA ALA A 263 34.15 15.57 -13.33
C ALA A 263 34.75 15.56 -14.75
N ALA A 264 35.38 14.44 -15.17
CA ALA A 264 35.99 14.32 -16.48
C ALA A 264 35.03 14.59 -17.64
N ALA A 265 33.73 14.33 -17.49
CA ALA A 265 32.73 14.67 -18.50
C ALA A 265 32.68 16.17 -18.86
N PHE A 266 32.94 17.06 -17.90
CA PHE A 266 32.86 18.51 -18.12
C PHE A 266 34.16 19.13 -18.67
N TRP A 267 35.31 18.43 -18.63
CA TRP A 267 36.58 18.90 -19.22
C TRP A 267 36.94 18.14 -20.48
N ARG A 268 36.73 16.82 -20.48
CA ARG A 268 37.14 15.89 -21.53
C ARG A 268 36.03 14.85 -21.75
N PRO A 269 34.85 15.25 -22.28
CA PRO A 269 33.73 14.33 -22.48
C PRO A 269 34.12 13.12 -23.36
N ASP A 270 35.00 13.30 -24.34
CA ASP A 270 35.54 12.22 -25.19
C ASP A 270 36.31 11.15 -24.42
N ALA A 271 36.93 11.50 -23.29
CA ALA A 271 37.62 10.53 -22.46
C ALA A 271 36.63 9.60 -21.75
N VAL A 272 35.39 10.04 -21.52
CA VAL A 272 34.39 9.32 -20.73
C VAL A 272 33.42 8.53 -21.61
N ALA A 273 33.03 9.11 -22.75
CA ALA A 273 32.16 8.48 -23.73
C ALA A 273 32.69 8.79 -25.14
N PRO A 274 33.03 7.78 -25.96
CA PRO A 274 33.34 8.00 -27.36
C PRO A 274 32.16 8.66 -28.08
N ALA A 275 32.45 9.63 -28.93
CA ALA A 275 31.48 10.23 -29.85
C ALA A 275 31.73 9.70 -31.26
N ASP A 276 30.67 9.61 -32.07
CA ASP A 276 30.74 9.15 -33.47
C ASP A 276 31.31 10.23 -34.43
N GLY A 277 31.77 11.37 -33.89
CA GLY A 277 32.32 12.50 -34.65
C GLY A 277 32.87 13.62 -33.76
N PRO A 278 33.38 14.71 -34.35
CA PRO A 278 33.87 15.87 -33.58
C PRO A 278 32.73 16.52 -32.80
N ARG A 279 32.93 16.70 -31.49
CA ARG A 279 31.97 17.38 -30.61
C ARG A 279 32.00 18.89 -30.86
N PRO A 280 30.83 19.57 -30.97
CA PRO A 280 30.78 21.02 -31.01
C PRO A 280 31.35 21.61 -29.71
N VAL A 281 31.91 22.82 -29.80
CA VAL A 281 32.40 23.59 -28.66
C VAL A 281 31.37 24.66 -28.33
N LEU A 282 30.95 24.74 -27.08
CA LEU A 282 30.13 25.84 -26.57
C LEU A 282 31.05 26.86 -25.91
N ASP A 283 31.28 27.98 -26.59
CA ASP A 283 32.13 29.06 -26.09
C ASP A 283 31.37 30.03 -25.17
N ASP A 284 30.15 30.40 -25.58
CA ASP A 284 29.29 31.26 -24.77
C ASP A 284 28.82 30.50 -23.52
N GLY A 285 29.21 31.03 -22.36
CA GLY A 285 28.86 30.49 -21.06
C GLY A 285 27.52 31.02 -20.56
N PRO A 286 26.86 30.28 -19.64
CA PRO A 286 25.64 30.76 -18.99
C PRO A 286 25.90 32.03 -18.19
N SER A 287 24.83 32.80 -17.95
CA SER A 287 24.93 34.04 -17.16
C SER A 287 25.48 33.77 -15.75
N PRO A 288 26.30 34.69 -15.20
CA PRO A 288 26.86 34.51 -13.85
C PRO A 288 25.80 34.33 -12.76
N THR A 289 24.66 35.01 -12.90
CA THR A 289 23.53 34.92 -11.95
C THR A 289 22.89 33.53 -11.97
N PHE A 290 22.88 32.85 -13.11
CA PHE A 290 22.36 31.49 -13.22
C PHE A 290 23.30 30.45 -12.58
N VAL A 291 24.61 30.66 -12.67
CA VAL A 291 25.64 29.76 -12.08
C VAL A 291 25.86 30.02 -10.59
N ALA A 292 25.60 31.24 -10.11
CA ALA A 292 25.93 31.68 -8.75
C ALA A 292 25.46 30.74 -7.62
N PRO A 293 24.22 30.19 -7.62
CA PRO A 293 23.79 29.28 -6.55
C PRO A 293 24.61 27.99 -6.47
N ALA A 294 24.97 27.42 -7.63
CA ALA A 294 25.79 26.21 -7.69
C ALA A 294 27.22 26.49 -7.21
N LEU A 295 27.79 27.61 -7.66
CA LEU A 295 29.13 28.02 -7.27
C LEU A 295 29.22 28.36 -5.78
N LEU A 296 28.19 29.00 -5.22
CA LEU A 296 28.11 29.32 -3.80
C LEU A 296 28.16 28.06 -2.93
N LEU A 297 27.34 27.04 -3.24
CA LEU A 297 27.32 25.79 -2.48
C LEU A 297 28.62 24.99 -2.64
N ALA A 298 29.17 24.94 -3.86
CA ALA A 298 30.46 24.32 -4.12
C ALA A 298 31.60 25.01 -3.37
N GLY A 299 31.61 26.35 -3.35
CA GLY A 299 32.55 27.17 -2.59
C GLY A 299 32.39 27.02 -1.08
N LEU A 300 31.15 26.92 -0.59
CA LEU A 300 30.87 26.66 0.81
C LEU A 300 31.42 25.29 1.25
N SER A 301 31.36 24.27 0.39
CA SER A 301 32.01 22.99 0.67
C SER A 301 33.54 23.10 0.83
N LEU A 302 34.20 24.04 0.14
CA LEU A 302 35.62 24.31 0.31
C LEU A 302 35.90 25.12 1.57
N LEU A 303 35.12 26.17 1.80
CA LEU A 303 35.23 27.02 3.00
C LEU A 303 35.08 26.19 4.28
N LEU A 304 34.04 25.36 4.37
CA LEU A 304 33.76 24.54 5.55
C LEU A 304 34.75 23.38 5.73
N GLY A 305 35.40 22.94 4.65
CA GLY A 305 36.48 21.98 4.75
C GLY A 305 37.79 22.61 5.24
N LEU A 306 38.14 23.80 4.75
CA LEU A 306 39.31 24.57 5.21
C LEU A 306 39.17 25.07 6.65
N PHE A 307 37.96 25.45 7.06
CA PHE A 307 37.65 25.98 8.38
C PHE A 307 36.60 25.13 9.10
N PRO A 308 36.94 23.92 9.57
CA PRO A 308 36.00 23.01 10.22
C PRO A 308 35.35 23.62 11.48
N ALA A 309 36.06 24.52 12.17
CA ALA A 309 35.58 25.20 13.36
C ALA A 309 34.29 26.00 13.13
N LEU A 310 34.02 26.45 11.90
CA LEU A 310 32.80 27.21 11.56
C LEU A 310 31.50 26.42 11.74
N TRP A 311 31.58 25.09 11.74
CA TRP A 311 30.41 24.21 11.75
C TRP A 311 30.56 22.97 12.64
N SER A 312 31.72 22.77 13.29
CA SER A 312 31.94 21.70 14.26
C SER A 312 30.86 21.72 15.34
N SER A 313 30.58 22.89 15.93
CA SER A 313 29.58 23.05 16.99
C SER A 313 28.17 22.64 16.57
N LEU A 314 27.80 22.90 15.31
CA LEU A 314 26.51 22.48 14.75
C LEU A 314 26.43 20.96 14.64
N VAL A 315 27.51 20.33 14.15
CA VAL A 315 27.59 18.87 14.03
C VAL A 315 27.64 18.21 15.42
N ASP A 316 28.38 18.78 16.36
CA ASP A 316 28.45 18.36 17.76
C ASP A 316 27.06 18.34 18.39
N GLN A 317 26.33 19.45 18.31
CA GLN A 317 24.97 19.54 18.86
C GLN A 317 24.01 18.55 18.19
N ALA A 318 24.11 18.37 16.87
CA ALA A 318 23.28 17.41 16.16
C ALA A 318 23.61 15.96 16.54
N ALA A 319 24.89 15.63 16.73
CA ALA A 319 25.32 14.30 17.15
C ALA A 319 24.93 14.01 18.60
N ALA A 320 25.19 14.95 19.52
CA ALA A 320 24.84 14.86 20.94
C ALA A 320 23.32 14.75 21.17
N ALA A 321 22.51 15.36 20.31
CA ALA A 321 21.06 15.25 20.35
C ALA A 321 20.54 13.85 19.96
N LEU A 322 21.32 13.08 19.19
CA LEU A 322 21.00 11.69 18.83
C LEU A 322 21.60 10.72 19.86
N ASP A 323 22.86 10.92 20.20
CA ASP A 323 23.62 10.06 21.10
C ASP A 323 24.46 10.95 22.02
N PRO A 324 24.18 11.01 23.33
CA PRO A 324 24.89 11.89 24.26
C PRO A 324 26.39 11.66 24.35
N GLU A 325 26.87 10.46 23.99
CA GLU A 325 28.30 10.13 23.98
C GLU A 325 28.98 10.56 22.67
N ALA A 326 28.20 10.99 21.67
CA ALA A 326 28.74 11.37 20.36
C ALA A 326 29.38 12.77 20.38
N GLY A 327 30.71 12.79 20.36
CA GLY A 327 31.51 13.99 20.12
C GLY A 327 31.88 14.17 18.65
N ALA A 328 31.79 15.39 18.13
CA ALA A 328 32.22 15.79 16.80
C ALA A 328 33.30 16.88 16.83
N SER A 329 34.52 16.55 17.27
CA SER A 329 35.65 17.45 17.04
C SER A 329 36.11 17.37 15.57
N LEU A 330 35.70 18.33 14.73
CA LEU A 330 36.15 18.37 13.34
C LEU A 330 37.53 19.06 13.25
N LYS A 331 38.52 18.35 12.71
CA LYS A 331 39.81 18.93 12.30
C LYS A 331 40.09 18.52 10.86
N LEU A 332 40.74 19.41 10.12
CA LEU A 332 41.13 19.13 8.73
C LEU A 332 42.27 18.10 8.67
N TRP A 333 43.11 18.06 9.69
CA TRP A 333 44.29 17.21 9.72
C TRP A 333 44.52 16.66 11.13
N HIS A 334 44.55 15.34 11.24
CA HIS A 334 44.78 14.62 12.50
C HIS A 334 46.18 13.99 12.58
N GLY A 335 47.05 14.26 11.60
CA GLY A 335 48.33 13.55 11.42
C GLY A 335 48.22 12.37 10.46
N ILE A 336 49.32 11.64 10.27
CA ILE A 336 49.31 10.40 9.48
C ILE A 336 48.74 9.29 10.35
N ASN A 337 47.46 8.97 10.17
CA ASN A 337 46.75 7.89 10.85
C ASN A 337 46.21 6.85 9.85
N THR A 338 45.65 5.75 10.36
CA THR A 338 45.08 4.68 9.52
C THR A 338 43.94 5.19 8.63
N ALA A 339 43.10 6.09 9.14
CA ALA A 339 42.00 6.68 8.37
C ALA A 339 42.50 7.48 7.15
N LEU A 340 43.59 8.22 7.29
CA LEU A 340 44.24 8.95 6.19
C LEU A 340 44.85 7.99 5.17
N VAL A 341 45.51 6.91 5.62
CA VAL A 341 46.05 5.87 4.72
C VAL A 341 44.92 5.22 3.92
N LEU A 342 43.82 4.85 4.56
CA LEU A 342 42.63 4.33 3.89
C LEU A 342 42.01 5.34 2.93
N SER A 343 42.02 6.63 3.26
CA SER A 343 41.55 7.69 2.37
C SER A 343 42.42 7.80 1.11
N GLY A 344 43.75 7.79 1.27
CA GLY A 344 44.70 7.75 0.16
C GLY A 344 44.52 6.51 -0.72
N LEU A 345 44.36 5.34 -0.09
CA LEU A 345 44.09 4.07 -0.80
C LEU A 345 42.76 4.14 -1.57
N THR A 346 41.72 4.70 -0.96
CA THR A 346 40.39 4.86 -1.59
C THR A 346 40.49 5.73 -2.84
N LEU A 347 41.22 6.85 -2.76
CA LEU A 347 41.45 7.74 -3.89
C LEU A 347 42.26 7.04 -4.99
N ALA A 348 43.34 6.35 -4.64
CA ALA A 348 44.18 5.63 -5.60
C ALA A 348 43.43 4.50 -6.32
N LEU A 349 42.71 3.66 -5.58
CA LEU A 349 41.92 2.56 -6.15
C LEU A 349 40.75 3.09 -6.99
N GLY A 350 40.09 4.17 -6.56
CA GLY A 350 39.01 4.79 -7.32
C GLY A 350 39.49 5.41 -8.63
N ALA A 351 40.65 6.08 -8.60
CA ALA A 351 41.31 6.60 -9.80
C ALA A 351 41.74 5.45 -10.74
N GLY A 352 42.29 4.36 -10.19
CA GLY A 352 42.61 3.15 -10.94
C GLY A 352 41.37 2.53 -11.61
N LEU A 353 40.25 2.46 -10.90
CA LEU A 353 38.98 1.97 -11.45
C LEU A 353 38.44 2.87 -12.57
N PHE A 354 38.57 4.19 -12.43
CA PHE A 354 38.23 5.15 -13.48
C PHE A 354 39.16 5.04 -14.70
N ALA A 355 40.46 4.81 -14.50
CA ALA A 355 41.40 4.55 -15.58
C ALA A 355 41.03 3.26 -16.35
N ALA A 356 40.63 2.21 -15.62
CA ALA A 356 40.18 0.94 -16.17
C ALA A 356 38.70 0.92 -16.64
N ARG A 357 38.03 2.07 -16.75
CA ARG A 357 36.58 2.19 -17.03
C ARG A 357 36.08 1.37 -18.24
N GLY A 358 36.87 1.25 -19.31
CA GLY A 358 36.49 0.46 -20.49
C GLY A 358 36.44 -1.05 -20.21
N ALA A 359 37.35 -1.57 -19.38
CA ALA A 359 37.30 -2.95 -18.92
C ALA A 359 36.13 -3.17 -17.94
N VAL A 360 35.92 -2.23 -17.02
CA VAL A 360 34.80 -2.24 -16.06
C VAL A 360 33.46 -2.27 -16.80
N ALA A 361 33.26 -1.41 -17.81
CA ALA A 361 32.05 -1.37 -18.61
C ALA A 361 31.77 -2.71 -19.32
N ARG A 362 32.81 -3.34 -19.92
CA ARG A 362 32.69 -4.66 -20.56
C ARG A 362 32.33 -5.75 -19.56
N ALA A 363 32.98 -5.78 -18.40
CA ALA A 363 32.66 -6.73 -17.33
C ALA A 363 31.23 -6.53 -16.82
N GLN A 364 30.83 -5.29 -16.59
CA GLN A 364 29.49 -4.94 -16.15
C GLN A 364 28.40 -5.28 -17.17
N ALA A 365 28.69 -5.18 -18.47
CA ALA A 365 27.76 -5.59 -19.53
C ALA A 365 27.56 -7.11 -19.53
N ARG A 366 28.62 -7.91 -19.32
CA ARG A 366 28.54 -9.37 -19.21
C ARG A 366 27.80 -9.83 -17.95
N LEU A 367 27.99 -9.11 -16.85
CA LEU A 367 27.38 -9.40 -15.54
C LEU A 367 26.08 -8.62 -15.31
N ALA A 368 25.52 -7.97 -16.33
CA ALA A 368 24.30 -7.20 -16.17
C ALA A 368 23.14 -8.15 -15.83
N PRO A 369 22.41 -7.93 -14.71
CA PRO A 369 21.27 -8.76 -14.42
C PRO A 369 20.19 -8.55 -15.48
N THR A 370 19.54 -9.64 -15.88
CA THR A 370 18.46 -9.67 -16.88
C THR A 370 17.16 -9.06 -16.38
N VAL A 371 16.99 -8.99 -15.05
CA VAL A 371 15.81 -8.44 -14.40
C VAL A 371 16.20 -7.17 -13.64
N THR A 372 15.50 -6.08 -13.89
CA THR A 372 15.66 -4.80 -13.18
C THR A 372 14.61 -4.64 -12.08
N GLY A 373 14.87 -3.73 -11.14
CA GLY A 373 13.89 -3.40 -10.10
C GLY A 373 12.58 -2.78 -10.67
N ALA A 374 12.63 -2.18 -11.86
CA ALA A 374 11.42 -1.72 -12.55
C ALA A 374 10.60 -2.90 -13.09
N ASP A 375 11.26 -3.91 -13.68
CA ASP A 375 10.59 -5.13 -14.16
C ASP A 375 9.89 -5.89 -13.02
N VAL A 376 10.54 -5.97 -11.86
CA VAL A 376 9.96 -6.56 -10.65
C VAL A 376 8.72 -5.78 -10.22
N TYR A 377 8.80 -4.45 -10.17
CA TYR A 377 7.66 -3.60 -9.83
C TYR A 377 6.48 -3.81 -10.79
N ASP A 378 6.73 -3.77 -12.10
CA ASP A 378 5.69 -3.94 -13.11
C ASP A 378 5.07 -5.35 -13.05
N ALA A 379 5.89 -6.38 -12.77
CA ALA A 379 5.40 -7.74 -12.57
C ALA A 379 4.49 -7.85 -11.34
N VAL A 380 4.84 -7.19 -10.22
CA VAL A 380 3.99 -7.15 -9.02
C VAL A 380 2.66 -6.47 -9.32
N VAL A 381 2.68 -5.29 -9.96
CA VAL A 381 1.45 -4.57 -10.32
C VAL A 381 0.54 -5.40 -11.23
N ARG A 382 1.11 -6.01 -12.29
CA ARG A 382 0.35 -6.89 -13.19
C ARG A 382 -0.29 -8.08 -12.45
N ARG A 383 0.46 -8.71 -11.53
CA ARG A 383 -0.07 -9.83 -10.71
C ARG A 383 -1.20 -9.38 -9.79
N VAL A 384 -1.09 -8.22 -9.16
CA VAL A 384 -2.16 -7.66 -8.30
C VAL A 384 -3.43 -7.40 -9.12
N LEU A 385 -3.30 -6.78 -10.29
CA LEU A 385 -4.45 -6.49 -11.16
C LEU A 385 -5.08 -7.79 -11.70
N HIS A 386 -4.27 -8.78 -12.04
CA HIS A 386 -4.76 -10.09 -12.46
C HIS A 386 -5.50 -10.81 -11.32
N LEU A 387 -4.97 -10.77 -10.10
CA LEU A 387 -5.64 -11.32 -8.92
C LEU A 387 -6.95 -10.59 -8.64
N ALA A 388 -6.98 -9.26 -8.75
CA ALA A 388 -8.19 -8.48 -8.60
C ALA A 388 -9.25 -8.90 -9.63
N ALA A 389 -8.86 -9.04 -10.91
CA ALA A 389 -9.76 -9.52 -11.96
C ALA A 389 -10.27 -10.94 -11.69
N LEU A 390 -9.42 -11.84 -11.19
CA LEU A 390 -9.81 -13.19 -10.80
C LEU A 390 -10.82 -13.17 -9.65
N VAL A 391 -10.55 -12.42 -8.59
CA VAL A 391 -11.48 -12.25 -7.45
C VAL A 391 -12.81 -11.66 -7.92
N THR A 392 -12.78 -10.63 -8.75
CA THR A 392 -14.01 -10.04 -9.32
C THR A 392 -14.77 -11.06 -10.17
N SER A 393 -14.10 -11.86 -11.00
CA SER A 393 -14.77 -12.87 -11.83
C SER A 393 -15.48 -13.95 -11.00
N VAL A 394 -14.96 -14.27 -9.80
CA VAL A 394 -15.55 -15.25 -8.88
C VAL A 394 -16.70 -14.60 -8.09
N VAL A 395 -16.47 -13.42 -7.51
CA VAL A 395 -17.43 -12.76 -6.61
C VAL A 395 -18.58 -12.13 -7.40
N GLN A 396 -18.32 -11.55 -8.58
CA GLN A 396 -19.30 -10.88 -9.43
C GLN A 396 -19.69 -11.75 -10.63
N SER A 397 -20.18 -12.96 -10.36
CA SER A 397 -20.55 -13.95 -11.39
C SER A 397 -21.69 -13.52 -12.33
N GLY A 398 -22.43 -12.46 -11.99
CA GLY A 398 -23.62 -12.01 -12.71
C GLY A 398 -24.83 -12.94 -12.56
N SER A 399 -24.73 -14.01 -11.77
CA SER A 399 -25.74 -15.05 -11.65
C SER A 399 -26.57 -14.89 -10.38
N LEU A 400 -27.85 -14.52 -10.53
CA LEU A 400 -28.79 -14.43 -9.40
C LEU A 400 -28.86 -15.72 -8.56
N PRO A 401 -28.91 -16.95 -9.15
CA PRO A 401 -28.85 -18.19 -8.37
C PRO A 401 -27.61 -18.34 -7.50
N ILE A 402 -26.43 -17.90 -7.97
CA ILE A 402 -25.19 -17.94 -7.18
C ILE A 402 -25.28 -16.95 -6.03
N TYR A 403 -25.71 -15.72 -6.29
CA TYR A 403 -25.91 -14.72 -5.25
C TYR A 403 -26.91 -15.18 -4.19
N ALA A 404 -28.05 -15.73 -4.60
CA ALA A 404 -29.05 -16.28 -3.68
C ALA A 404 -28.50 -17.44 -2.86
N ALA A 405 -27.74 -18.36 -3.46
CA ALA A 405 -27.11 -19.47 -2.74
C ALA A 405 -26.08 -18.98 -1.71
N VAL A 406 -25.27 -17.98 -2.04
CA VAL A 406 -24.31 -17.35 -1.10
C VAL A 406 -25.04 -16.65 0.05
N ILE A 407 -26.10 -15.88 -0.25
CA ILE A 407 -26.89 -15.17 0.78
C ILE A 407 -27.54 -16.17 1.73
N LEU A 408 -28.30 -17.13 1.20
CA LEU A 408 -29.01 -18.13 2.01
C LEU A 408 -28.02 -19.03 2.77
N GLY A 409 -26.92 -19.43 2.13
CA GLY A 409 -25.87 -20.21 2.76
C GLY A 409 -25.20 -19.45 3.91
N THR A 410 -24.88 -18.16 3.73
CA THR A 410 -24.30 -17.33 4.79
C THR A 410 -25.28 -17.13 5.94
N ALA A 411 -26.57 -16.87 5.63
CA ALA A 411 -27.62 -16.72 6.63
C ALA A 411 -27.86 -17.99 7.47
N ALA A 412 -27.60 -19.17 6.90
CA ALA A 412 -27.67 -20.44 7.63
C ALA A 412 -26.38 -20.77 8.39
N VAL A 413 -25.22 -20.62 7.75
CA VAL A 413 -23.93 -21.07 8.32
C VAL A 413 -23.46 -20.17 9.46
N VAL A 414 -23.56 -18.85 9.33
CA VAL A 414 -23.01 -17.92 10.34
C VAL A 414 -23.68 -18.09 11.71
N PRO A 415 -25.02 -18.13 11.83
CA PRO A 415 -25.66 -18.36 13.13
C PRO A 415 -25.48 -19.80 13.63
N ALA A 416 -25.38 -20.78 12.72
CA ALA A 416 -25.14 -22.18 13.10
C ALA A 416 -23.81 -22.37 13.83
N VAL A 417 -22.78 -21.56 13.56
CA VAL A 417 -21.53 -21.57 14.35
C VAL A 417 -21.80 -21.28 15.83
N GLY A 418 -22.70 -20.35 16.15
CA GLY A 418 -23.09 -20.04 17.53
C GLY A 418 -23.82 -21.20 18.22
N LEU A 419 -24.62 -21.95 17.46
CA LEU A 419 -25.26 -23.18 17.96
C LEU A 419 -24.20 -24.25 18.30
N LEU A 420 -23.06 -24.33 17.61
CA LEU A 420 -22.02 -25.31 17.93
C LEU A 420 -21.35 -25.07 19.30
N SER A 421 -21.38 -23.84 19.82
CA SER A 421 -20.66 -23.45 21.05
C SER A 421 -21.49 -23.39 22.34
N GLY A 422 -22.83 -23.56 22.28
CA GLY A 422 -23.71 -23.32 23.42
C GLY A 422 -24.71 -24.43 23.72
N ALA A 423 -25.46 -24.30 24.83
CA ALA A 423 -26.66 -25.10 25.10
C ALA A 423 -27.85 -24.43 24.39
N TRP A 424 -28.07 -24.78 23.12
CA TRP A 424 -29.12 -24.21 22.28
C TRP A 424 -30.34 -25.12 22.13
N TRP A 425 -30.23 -26.38 22.54
CA TRP A 425 -31.25 -27.39 22.36
C TRP A 425 -32.08 -27.56 23.64
N PRO A 426 -33.33 -27.08 23.69
CA PRO A 426 -34.21 -27.22 24.86
C PRO A 426 -34.90 -28.58 24.97
N GLY A 427 -34.74 -29.47 23.97
CA GLY A 427 -35.55 -30.67 23.80
C GLY A 427 -36.40 -30.62 22.53
N TRP A 428 -37.04 -31.73 22.18
CA TRP A 428 -38.02 -31.74 21.09
C TRP A 428 -39.31 -31.06 21.57
N PRO A 429 -39.85 -30.07 20.84
CA PRO A 429 -41.14 -29.49 21.17
C PRO A 429 -42.27 -30.49 20.90
N THR A 430 -43.45 -30.24 21.47
CA THR A 430 -44.66 -31.00 21.15
C THR A 430 -45.03 -30.77 19.68
N LEU A 431 -44.80 -31.78 18.84
CA LEU A 431 -44.95 -31.66 17.38
C LEU A 431 -46.42 -31.61 16.93
N VAL A 432 -47.33 -32.18 17.71
CA VAL A 432 -48.76 -32.22 17.42
C VAL A 432 -49.52 -31.75 18.64
N THR A 433 -50.24 -30.63 18.52
CA THR A 433 -51.06 -30.09 19.61
C THR A 433 -52.54 -30.41 19.41
N ARG A 434 -52.99 -30.42 18.15
CA ARG A 434 -54.35 -30.77 17.74
C ARG A 434 -54.30 -31.82 16.64
N ALA A 435 -55.30 -32.70 16.57
CA ALA A 435 -55.41 -33.71 15.52
C ALA A 435 -55.45 -33.10 14.10
N ALA A 436 -55.95 -31.86 13.97
CA ALA A 436 -55.98 -31.11 12.71
C ALA A 436 -54.59 -30.64 12.23
N ASP A 437 -53.57 -30.57 13.09
CA ASP A 437 -52.23 -30.08 12.72
C ASP A 437 -51.58 -31.02 11.68
N LEU A 438 -51.77 -32.33 11.83
CA LEU A 438 -51.14 -33.35 10.99
C LEU A 438 -51.61 -33.32 9.51
N PRO A 439 -52.91 -33.33 9.18
CA PRO A 439 -53.37 -33.23 7.80
C PRO A 439 -53.01 -31.89 7.15
N ILE A 440 -53.00 -30.79 7.92
CA ILE A 440 -52.60 -29.46 7.41
C ILE A 440 -51.11 -29.44 7.07
N ALA A 441 -50.26 -29.95 7.97
CA ALA A 441 -48.82 -30.07 7.74
C ALA A 441 -48.51 -30.98 6.54
N ALA A 442 -49.21 -32.11 6.42
CA ALA A 442 -49.08 -33.00 5.26
C ALA A 442 -49.46 -32.27 3.95
N LEU A 443 -50.56 -31.52 3.95
CA LEU A 443 -50.98 -30.73 2.79
C LEU A 443 -49.93 -29.67 2.41
N LEU A 444 -49.36 -28.96 3.38
CA LEU A 444 -48.28 -27.97 3.15
C LEU A 444 -47.03 -28.61 2.53
N VAL A 445 -46.57 -29.74 3.09
CA VAL A 445 -45.38 -30.44 2.59
C VAL A 445 -45.62 -30.97 1.17
N ILE A 446 -46.77 -31.60 0.92
CA ILE A 446 -47.12 -32.11 -0.41
C ILE A 446 -47.22 -30.97 -1.42
N ALA A 447 -47.90 -29.87 -1.07
CA ALA A 447 -48.04 -28.72 -1.94
C ALA A 447 -46.69 -28.06 -2.25
N ALA A 448 -45.81 -27.88 -1.26
CA ALA A 448 -44.48 -27.32 -1.45
C ALA A 448 -43.58 -28.20 -2.35
N LEU A 449 -43.57 -29.52 -2.12
CA LEU A 449 -42.83 -30.47 -2.96
C LEU A 449 -43.39 -30.51 -4.39
N ALA A 450 -44.72 -30.54 -4.54
CA ALA A 450 -45.37 -30.52 -5.84
C ALA A 450 -45.09 -29.22 -6.61
N ALA A 451 -45.07 -28.06 -5.93
CA ALA A 451 -44.69 -26.78 -6.53
C ALA A 451 -43.22 -26.79 -6.98
N ALA A 452 -42.30 -27.31 -6.16
CA ALA A 452 -40.87 -27.39 -6.49
C ALA A 452 -40.56 -28.36 -7.65
N MET A 453 -41.35 -29.43 -7.79
CA MET A 453 -41.19 -30.44 -8.84
C MET A 453 -41.98 -30.13 -10.12
N ALA A 454 -42.84 -29.12 -10.11
CA ALA A 454 -43.70 -28.80 -11.24
C ALA A 454 -42.91 -28.35 -12.48
N ALA A 455 -43.10 -29.04 -13.60
CA ALA A 455 -42.44 -28.71 -14.86
C ALA A 455 -43.07 -27.50 -15.59
N ARG A 456 -44.33 -27.17 -15.27
CA ARG A 456 -45.10 -26.07 -15.87
C ARG A 456 -45.31 -24.96 -14.84
N ARG A 457 -45.13 -23.71 -15.26
CA ARG A 457 -45.23 -22.53 -14.37
C ARG A 457 -46.62 -22.39 -13.75
N PHE A 458 -47.65 -22.64 -14.55
CA PHE A 458 -49.05 -22.64 -14.09
C PHE A 458 -49.30 -23.66 -12.97
N VAL A 459 -48.76 -24.88 -13.12
CA VAL A 459 -48.91 -25.95 -12.12
C VAL A 459 -48.18 -25.60 -10.83
N ALA A 460 -46.98 -25.01 -10.92
CA ALA A 460 -46.24 -24.53 -9.76
C ALA A 460 -47.02 -23.45 -8.99
N ALA A 461 -47.61 -22.48 -9.71
CA ALA A 461 -48.41 -21.42 -9.10
C ALA A 461 -49.68 -21.96 -8.41
N LEU A 462 -50.34 -22.96 -9.00
CA LEU A 462 -51.51 -23.59 -8.39
C LEU A 462 -51.15 -24.30 -7.08
N PHE A 463 -50.06 -25.07 -7.05
CA PHE A 463 -49.60 -25.73 -5.83
C PHE A 463 -49.11 -24.75 -4.76
N LEU A 464 -48.51 -23.62 -5.16
CA LEU A 464 -48.22 -22.53 -4.22
C LEU A 464 -49.52 -21.96 -3.60
N GLY A 465 -50.58 -21.82 -4.41
CA GLY A 465 -51.91 -21.46 -3.94
C GLY A 465 -52.49 -22.44 -2.92
N VAL A 466 -52.36 -23.75 -3.17
CA VAL A 466 -52.77 -24.79 -2.22
C VAL A 466 -52.01 -24.66 -0.90
N ALA A 467 -50.70 -24.36 -0.94
CA ALA A 467 -49.92 -24.12 0.28
C ALA A 467 -50.43 -22.89 1.04
N GLY A 468 -50.78 -21.80 0.34
CA GLY A 468 -51.36 -20.61 0.95
C GLY A 468 -52.70 -20.85 1.62
N TYR A 469 -53.62 -21.58 0.98
CA TYR A 469 -54.90 -21.95 1.58
C TYR A 469 -54.74 -22.95 2.74
N ALA A 470 -53.73 -23.83 2.69
CA ALA A 470 -53.39 -24.68 3.82
C ALA A 470 -52.89 -23.86 5.02
N MET A 471 -52.13 -22.77 4.79
CA MET A 471 -51.77 -21.81 5.83
C MET A 471 -52.99 -21.07 6.40
N THR A 472 -53.98 -20.71 5.58
CA THR A 472 -55.26 -20.16 6.07
C THR A 472 -55.92 -21.12 7.06
N LEU A 473 -56.03 -22.41 6.70
CA LEU A 473 -56.61 -23.42 7.59
C LEU A 473 -55.79 -23.58 8.88
N PHE A 474 -54.46 -23.50 8.79
CA PHE A 474 -53.60 -23.48 9.96
C PHE A 474 -53.93 -22.32 10.90
N PHE A 475 -54.08 -21.09 10.38
CA PHE A 475 -54.43 -19.92 11.20
C PHE A 475 -55.81 -20.03 11.84
N VAL A 476 -56.81 -20.59 11.14
CA VAL A 476 -58.14 -20.85 11.73
C VAL A 476 -58.03 -21.81 12.91
N VAL A 477 -57.33 -22.93 12.72
CA VAL A 477 -57.15 -23.94 13.77
C VAL A 477 -56.39 -23.36 14.97
N GLN A 478 -55.43 -22.47 14.73
CA GLN A 478 -54.68 -21.78 15.79
C GLN A 478 -55.44 -20.63 16.47
N GLY A 479 -56.68 -20.33 16.06
CA GLY A 479 -57.48 -19.26 16.66
C GLY A 479 -57.07 -17.85 16.24
N ALA A 480 -56.48 -17.70 15.05
CA ALA A 480 -56.07 -16.42 14.46
C ALA A 480 -56.98 -16.05 13.27
N PRO A 481 -58.25 -15.66 13.51
CA PRO A 481 -59.22 -15.43 12.44
C PRO A 481 -58.85 -14.28 11.51
N ASP A 482 -58.28 -13.18 12.03
CA ASP A 482 -57.86 -12.03 11.22
C ASP A 482 -56.71 -12.40 10.27
N LEU A 483 -55.73 -13.19 10.73
CA LEU A 483 -54.65 -13.71 9.89
C LEU A 483 -55.20 -14.69 8.83
N ALA A 484 -56.20 -15.50 9.18
CA ALA A 484 -56.82 -16.41 8.23
C ALA A 484 -57.56 -15.66 7.11
N LEU A 485 -58.37 -14.66 7.45
CA LEU A 485 -59.11 -13.84 6.48
C LEU A 485 -58.17 -13.09 5.54
N THR A 486 -57.14 -12.45 6.08
CA THR A 486 -56.12 -11.73 5.31
C THR A 486 -55.32 -12.67 4.42
N GLN A 487 -54.83 -13.80 4.94
CA GLN A 487 -54.11 -14.81 4.15
C GLN A 487 -54.99 -15.34 3.01
N PHE A 488 -56.27 -15.63 3.26
CA PHE A 488 -57.19 -16.10 2.23
C PHE A 488 -57.39 -15.07 1.11
N ALA A 489 -57.59 -13.81 1.47
CA ALA A 489 -57.78 -12.72 0.51
C ALA A 489 -56.51 -12.47 -0.32
N VAL A 490 -55.34 -12.39 0.35
CA VAL A 490 -54.04 -12.19 -0.30
C VAL A 490 -53.68 -13.36 -1.20
N GLU A 491 -53.94 -14.60 -0.80
CA GLU A 491 -53.67 -15.77 -1.61
C GLU A 491 -54.53 -15.76 -2.88
N THR A 492 -55.83 -15.47 -2.73
CA THR A 492 -56.76 -15.37 -3.87
C THR A 492 -56.30 -14.29 -4.86
N LEU A 493 -55.90 -13.11 -4.36
CA LEU A 493 -55.37 -12.03 -5.19
C LEU A 493 -54.05 -12.43 -5.86
N SER A 494 -53.13 -13.06 -5.12
CA SER A 494 -51.82 -13.47 -5.62
C SER A 494 -51.96 -14.51 -6.72
N VAL A 495 -52.81 -15.52 -6.56
CA VAL A 495 -53.12 -16.49 -7.60
C VAL A 495 -53.65 -15.79 -8.85
N VAL A 496 -54.62 -14.88 -8.72
CA VAL A 496 -55.15 -14.13 -9.88
C VAL A 496 -54.05 -13.34 -10.58
N VAL A 497 -53.23 -12.58 -9.84
CA VAL A 497 -52.13 -11.78 -10.39
C VAL A 497 -51.08 -12.68 -11.06
N PHE A 498 -50.66 -13.77 -10.42
CA PHE A 498 -49.73 -14.73 -11.00
C PHE A 498 -50.26 -15.33 -12.29
N LEU A 499 -51.54 -15.73 -12.33
CA LEU A 499 -52.16 -16.27 -13.55
C LEU A 499 -52.21 -15.25 -14.69
N LEU A 500 -52.51 -13.98 -14.39
CA LEU A 500 -52.50 -12.90 -15.38
C LEU A 500 -51.11 -12.65 -15.96
N VAL A 501 -50.07 -12.68 -15.10
CA VAL A 501 -48.67 -12.52 -15.53
C VAL A 501 -48.18 -13.74 -16.32
N LEU A 502 -48.47 -14.95 -15.84
CA LEU A 502 -48.05 -16.19 -16.48
C LEU A 502 -48.64 -16.37 -17.87
N ARG A 503 -49.83 -15.82 -18.15
CA ARG A 503 -50.42 -15.81 -19.50
C ARG A 503 -49.55 -15.12 -20.56
N ARG A 504 -48.62 -14.24 -20.15
CA ARG A 504 -47.71 -13.52 -21.04
C ARG A 504 -46.33 -14.16 -21.14
N LEU A 505 -46.08 -15.24 -20.39
CA LEU A 505 -44.79 -15.92 -20.30
C LEU A 505 -44.86 -17.35 -20.84
N PRO A 506 -43.72 -17.98 -21.19
CA PRO A 506 -43.70 -19.38 -21.61
C PRO A 506 -44.27 -20.33 -20.55
N ASP A 507 -45.05 -21.33 -20.99
CA ASP A 507 -45.75 -22.28 -20.09
C ASP A 507 -44.81 -23.16 -19.25
N ARG A 508 -43.61 -23.44 -19.77
CA ARG A 508 -42.60 -24.29 -19.10
C ARG A 508 -41.50 -23.42 -18.53
N PHE A 509 -40.93 -23.86 -17.40
CA PHE A 509 -39.65 -23.30 -16.97
C PHE A 509 -38.63 -23.56 -18.08
N GLU A 510 -37.91 -22.52 -18.49
CA GLU A 510 -36.89 -22.67 -19.51
C GLU A 510 -35.83 -23.62 -18.96
N ARG A 511 -35.76 -24.83 -19.54
CA ARG A 511 -34.61 -25.72 -19.38
C ARG A 511 -33.48 -25.13 -20.21
N HIS A 512 -33.01 -23.93 -19.85
CA HIS A 512 -31.72 -23.47 -20.32
C HIS A 512 -30.71 -24.55 -19.94
N ARG A 513 -29.95 -25.03 -20.94
CA ARG A 513 -28.77 -25.89 -20.79
C ARG A 513 -28.06 -25.48 -19.50
N ALA A 514 -27.88 -26.44 -18.59
CA ALA A 514 -27.50 -26.23 -17.18
C ALA A 514 -26.68 -24.95 -16.94
N PRO A 515 -27.10 -24.06 -16.01
CA PRO A 515 -26.27 -22.93 -15.61
C PRO A 515 -25.00 -23.47 -14.92
N ALA A 516 -23.96 -22.64 -14.80
CA ALA A 516 -22.62 -22.96 -14.27
C ALA A 516 -22.52 -23.71 -12.91
N VAL A 517 -23.64 -24.00 -12.24
CA VAL A 517 -23.73 -24.76 -10.98
C VAL A 517 -24.81 -25.84 -11.14
N GLY A 518 -24.40 -27.11 -11.00
CA GLY A 518 -25.26 -28.29 -11.13
C GLY A 518 -26.41 -28.37 -10.11
N VAL A 519 -27.29 -29.35 -10.29
CA VAL A 519 -28.49 -29.53 -9.43
C VAL A 519 -28.13 -29.92 -7.99
N VAL A 520 -27.10 -30.75 -7.82
CA VAL A 520 -26.65 -31.27 -6.52
C VAL A 520 -26.30 -30.17 -5.49
N PRO A 521 -25.44 -29.18 -5.79
CA PRO A 521 -25.13 -28.12 -4.82
C PRO A 521 -26.33 -27.24 -4.47
N ARG A 522 -27.27 -27.04 -5.40
CA ARG A 522 -28.50 -26.29 -5.11
C ARG A 522 -29.37 -27.04 -4.11
N LEU A 523 -29.56 -28.34 -4.32
CA LEU A 523 -30.28 -29.20 -3.37
C LEU A 523 -29.58 -29.23 -2.01
N ALA A 524 -28.25 -29.32 -1.99
CA ALA A 524 -27.48 -29.30 -0.75
C ALA A 524 -27.68 -27.99 0.02
N VAL A 525 -27.58 -26.83 -0.65
CA VAL A 525 -27.82 -25.52 -0.02
C VAL A 525 -29.26 -25.39 0.46
N SER A 526 -30.26 -25.76 -0.35
CA SER A 526 -31.67 -25.72 0.04
C SER A 526 -31.96 -26.62 1.24
N ALA A 527 -31.39 -27.84 1.28
CA ALA A 527 -31.54 -28.75 2.40
C ALA A 527 -30.86 -28.21 3.67
N ALA A 528 -29.64 -27.69 3.56
CA ALA A 528 -28.92 -27.11 4.69
C ALA A 528 -29.67 -25.91 5.29
N VAL A 529 -30.20 -25.02 4.44
CA VAL A 529 -31.01 -23.88 4.88
C VAL A 529 -32.31 -24.36 5.53
N GLY A 530 -32.99 -25.36 4.96
CA GLY A 530 -34.19 -25.94 5.55
C GLY A 530 -33.95 -26.54 6.95
N VAL A 531 -32.90 -27.35 7.09
CA VAL A 531 -32.50 -27.93 8.39
C VAL A 531 -32.14 -26.83 9.38
N PHE A 532 -31.42 -25.80 8.94
CA PHE A 532 -31.07 -24.65 9.78
C PHE A 532 -32.32 -23.91 10.29
N VAL A 533 -33.30 -23.62 9.43
CA VAL A 533 -34.54 -22.94 9.84
C VAL A 533 -35.28 -23.73 10.91
N VAL A 534 -35.35 -25.07 10.77
CA VAL A 534 -35.96 -25.95 11.78
C VAL A 534 -35.17 -25.92 13.08
N ALA A 535 -33.84 -26.06 13.02
CA ALA A 535 -32.98 -26.03 14.20
C ALA A 535 -33.07 -24.68 14.94
N MET A 536 -33.08 -23.56 14.20
CA MET A 536 -33.23 -22.23 14.74
C MET A 536 -34.62 -22.01 15.36
N ALA A 537 -35.68 -22.54 14.75
CA ALA A 537 -37.02 -22.49 15.33
C ALA A 537 -37.09 -23.25 16.67
N ILE A 538 -36.47 -24.43 16.76
CA ILE A 538 -36.37 -25.21 18.01
C ILE A 538 -35.57 -24.42 19.05
N ALA A 539 -34.40 -23.88 18.69
CA ALA A 539 -33.57 -23.08 19.59
C ALA A 539 -34.32 -21.83 20.10
N ALA A 540 -34.99 -21.10 19.22
CA ALA A 540 -35.78 -19.93 19.56
C ALA A 540 -36.97 -20.25 20.47
N SER A 541 -37.57 -21.44 20.33
CA SER A 541 -38.64 -21.88 21.23
C SER A 541 -38.15 -22.07 22.67
N GLY A 542 -36.92 -22.58 22.84
CA GLY A 542 -36.27 -22.77 24.14
C GLY A 542 -35.75 -21.48 24.78
N ALA A 543 -35.51 -20.44 23.99
CA ALA A 543 -35.00 -19.16 24.47
C ALA A 543 -36.07 -18.27 25.15
N ARG A 544 -37.34 -18.68 25.15
CA ARG A 544 -38.45 -17.92 25.75
C ARG A 544 -38.47 -18.11 27.27
N THR A 545 -37.69 -17.31 27.99
CA THR A 545 -37.59 -17.35 29.46
C THR A 545 -38.41 -16.26 30.17
N GLU A 546 -38.70 -15.16 29.49
CA GLU A 546 -39.43 -14.02 30.06
C GLU A 546 -40.96 -14.11 29.81
N PRO A 547 -41.79 -13.49 30.68
CA PRO A 547 -43.23 -13.41 30.47
C PRO A 547 -43.59 -12.75 29.12
N PRO A 548 -44.57 -13.27 28.37
CA PRO A 548 -44.94 -12.70 27.07
C PRO A 548 -45.71 -11.39 27.22
N VAL A 549 -45.36 -10.40 26.40
CA VAL A 549 -46.05 -9.10 26.31
C VAL A 549 -47.52 -9.20 25.89
N SER A 550 -47.96 -10.36 25.37
CA SER A 550 -49.35 -10.60 24.96
C SER A 550 -50.33 -10.46 26.13
N ARG A 551 -49.90 -10.73 27.36
CA ARG A 551 -50.75 -10.58 28.56
C ARG A 551 -51.12 -9.12 28.80
N GLU A 552 -50.11 -8.26 28.83
CA GLU A 552 -50.27 -6.82 29.01
C GLU A 552 -51.13 -6.22 27.88
N MET A 553 -50.84 -6.59 26.63
CA MET A 553 -51.60 -6.10 25.46
C MET A 553 -53.07 -6.53 25.50
N THR A 554 -53.38 -7.73 25.99
CA THR A 554 -54.77 -8.22 26.11
C THR A 554 -55.53 -7.50 27.23
N GLU A 555 -54.88 -7.27 28.37
CA GLU A 555 -55.47 -6.59 29.53
C GLU A 555 -55.77 -5.10 29.23
N ARG A 556 -54.93 -4.45 28.42
CA ARG A 556 -55.06 -3.02 28.05
C ARG A 556 -55.96 -2.77 26.84
N ALA A 557 -56.22 -3.76 26.00
CA ALA A 557 -56.90 -3.58 24.70
C ALA A 557 -58.29 -2.92 24.81
N LEU A 558 -59.12 -3.35 25.76
CA LEU A 558 -60.46 -2.79 25.95
C LEU A 558 -60.46 -1.47 26.74
N PRO A 559 -59.73 -1.34 27.88
CA PRO A 559 -59.73 -0.09 28.66
C PRO A 559 -59.05 1.10 27.97
N GLU A 560 -58.00 0.86 27.17
CA GLU A 560 -57.19 1.92 26.56
C GLU A 560 -57.46 2.08 25.05
N GLY A 561 -57.69 0.97 24.33
CA GLY A 561 -57.91 0.96 22.87
C GLY A 561 -59.37 0.84 22.44
N ASP A 562 -60.32 0.82 23.38
CA ASP A 562 -61.78 0.76 23.18
C ASP A 562 -62.26 -0.36 22.23
N GLY A 563 -61.50 -1.46 22.14
CA GLY A 563 -61.73 -2.51 21.15
C GLY A 563 -61.71 -3.91 21.73
N LYS A 564 -62.70 -4.73 21.36
CA LYS A 564 -62.76 -6.16 21.72
C LYS A 564 -61.88 -7.05 20.84
N ASN A 565 -61.54 -6.59 19.64
CA ASN A 565 -60.60 -7.29 18.76
C ASN A 565 -59.16 -6.84 19.11
N VAL A 566 -58.49 -7.66 19.92
CA VAL A 566 -57.13 -7.38 20.42
C VAL A 566 -56.12 -7.23 19.28
N VAL A 567 -56.23 -8.02 18.20
CA VAL A 567 -55.29 -7.93 17.06
C VAL A 567 -55.46 -6.59 16.35
N ASN A 568 -56.70 -6.18 16.09
CA ASN A 568 -56.98 -4.89 15.47
C ASN A 568 -56.49 -3.73 16.35
N VAL A 569 -56.76 -3.75 17.67
CA VAL A 569 -56.28 -2.72 18.60
C VAL A 569 -54.75 -2.63 18.60
N ILE A 570 -54.04 -3.77 18.58
CA ILE A 570 -52.58 -3.77 18.47
C ILE A 570 -52.11 -3.10 17.18
N LEU A 571 -52.72 -3.43 16.04
CA LEU A 571 -52.29 -2.92 14.74
C LEU A 571 -52.59 -1.43 14.54
N VAL A 572 -53.73 -0.93 15.03
CA VAL A 572 -54.13 0.46 14.75
C VAL A 572 -53.79 1.44 15.86
N ASP A 573 -53.70 0.97 17.11
CA ASP A 573 -53.50 1.82 18.27
C ASP A 573 -52.09 1.61 18.86
N PHE A 574 -51.88 0.49 19.58
CA PHE A 574 -50.64 0.26 20.32
C PHE A 574 -49.39 0.21 19.45
N ARG A 575 -49.49 -0.32 18.22
CA ARG A 575 -48.40 -0.39 17.23
C ARG A 575 -48.83 0.19 15.88
N GLY A 576 -49.64 1.25 15.91
CA GLY A 576 -50.14 1.96 14.72
C GLY A 576 -49.08 2.38 13.70
N LEU A 577 -47.85 2.65 14.16
CA LEU A 577 -46.72 2.98 13.29
C LEU A 577 -46.31 1.84 12.34
N ASP A 578 -46.42 0.58 12.77
CA ASP A 578 -46.10 -0.58 11.92
C ASP A 578 -47.09 -0.64 10.74
N THR A 579 -48.38 -0.48 11.03
CA THR A 579 -49.46 -0.43 10.03
C THR A 579 -49.31 0.75 9.07
N LEU A 580 -48.93 1.94 9.56
CA LEU A 580 -48.61 3.08 8.69
C LEU A 580 -47.45 2.77 7.74
N GLY A 581 -46.43 2.07 8.24
CA GLY A 581 -45.29 1.60 7.44
C GLY A 581 -45.72 0.62 6.35
N GLU A 582 -46.52 -0.39 6.69
CA GLU A 582 -47.04 -1.37 5.75
C GLU A 582 -47.90 -0.74 4.65
N VAL A 583 -48.82 0.17 5.02
CA VAL A 583 -49.64 0.93 4.05
C VAL A 583 -48.74 1.73 3.11
N THR A 584 -47.70 2.36 3.64
CA THR A 584 -46.73 3.12 2.83
C THR A 584 -46.00 2.20 1.84
N VAL A 585 -45.59 1.00 2.26
CA VAL A 585 -44.97 -0.01 1.38
C VAL A 585 -45.92 -0.44 0.26
N LEU A 586 -47.20 -0.68 0.58
CA LEU A 586 -48.21 -1.06 -0.42
C LEU A 586 -48.45 0.06 -1.44
N VAL A 587 -48.56 1.31 -0.98
CA VAL A 587 -48.68 2.49 -1.86
C VAL A 587 -47.45 2.61 -2.75
N ALA A 588 -46.25 2.48 -2.19
CA ALA A 588 -44.99 2.54 -2.94
C ALA A 588 -44.90 1.41 -3.98
N ALA A 589 -45.25 0.18 -3.62
CA ALA A 589 -45.30 -0.96 -4.53
C ALA A 589 -46.31 -0.72 -5.67
N GLY A 590 -47.51 -0.22 -5.35
CA GLY A 590 -48.52 0.14 -6.34
C GLY A 590 -48.06 1.21 -7.32
N ILE A 591 -47.43 2.29 -6.82
CA ILE A 591 -46.83 3.35 -7.65
C ILE A 591 -45.72 2.77 -8.52
N GLY A 592 -44.85 1.92 -7.97
CA GLY A 592 -43.75 1.27 -8.69
C GLY A 592 -44.25 0.38 -9.83
N VAL A 593 -45.26 -0.46 -9.58
CA VAL A 593 -45.90 -1.29 -10.61
C VAL A 593 -46.51 -0.42 -11.71
N ALA A 594 -47.23 0.64 -11.35
CA ALA A 594 -47.82 1.57 -12.33
C ALA A 594 -46.74 2.29 -13.16
N ALA A 595 -45.63 2.71 -12.55
CA ALA A 595 -44.52 3.35 -13.23
C ALA A 595 -43.82 2.41 -14.21
N LEU A 596 -43.54 1.16 -13.79
CA LEU A 596 -42.94 0.13 -14.63
C LEU A 596 -43.85 -0.26 -15.81
N ALA A 597 -45.15 -0.40 -15.56
CA ALA A 597 -46.13 -0.71 -16.60
C ALA A 597 -46.17 0.40 -17.67
N ARG A 598 -46.12 1.67 -17.27
CA ARG A 598 -46.07 2.82 -18.21
C ARG A 598 -44.73 2.91 -18.96
N ALA A 599 -43.61 2.64 -18.28
CA ALA A 599 -42.29 2.66 -18.91
C ALA A 599 -42.15 1.57 -19.98
N GLY A 600 -42.67 0.36 -19.71
CA GLY A 600 -42.65 -0.76 -20.65
C GLY A 600 -43.58 -0.60 -21.87
N GLN A 601 -44.49 0.36 -21.86
CA GLN A 601 -45.37 0.70 -22.99
C GLN A 601 -44.76 1.75 -23.94
N ARG A 602 -43.60 2.35 -23.61
CA ARG A 602 -42.92 3.28 -24.52
C ARG A 602 -42.34 2.48 -25.71
N PRO A 603 -42.71 2.81 -26.97
CA PRO A 603 -42.15 2.13 -28.12
C PRO A 603 -40.63 2.33 -28.16
N ASP A 604 -39.92 1.23 -28.39
CA ASP A 604 -38.48 1.16 -28.54
C ASP A 604 -38.05 2.19 -29.61
N ARG A 605 -37.44 3.30 -29.19
CA ARG A 605 -36.77 4.22 -30.12
C ARG A 605 -35.56 3.47 -30.65
N ARG A 606 -35.75 2.68 -31.70
CA ARG A 606 -34.65 2.14 -32.51
C ARG A 606 -33.71 3.31 -32.84
N PRO A 607 -32.39 3.17 -32.64
CA PRO A 607 -31.46 4.18 -33.13
C PRO A 607 -31.57 4.18 -34.66
N ASP A 608 -31.95 5.33 -35.21
CA ASP A 608 -32.09 5.54 -36.64
C ASP A 608 -30.68 5.42 -37.27
N ARG A 609 -30.35 4.23 -37.78
CA ARG A 609 -29.17 4.03 -38.63
C ARG A 609 -29.44 4.62 -40.03
N ARG A 610 -29.62 5.94 -40.12
CA ARG A 610 -29.58 6.70 -41.37
C ARG A 610 -29.18 8.16 -41.10
N SER A 611 -27.90 8.39 -40.80
CA SER A 611 -27.25 9.69 -41.07
C SER A 611 -25.72 9.54 -41.08
N GLU A 612 -25.21 8.69 -41.98
CA GLU A 612 -23.84 8.75 -42.50
C GLU A 612 -23.90 8.51 -44.01
N VAL A 613 -24.47 9.47 -44.74
CA VAL A 613 -24.05 9.84 -46.11
C VAL A 613 -24.46 11.30 -46.29
N THR A 614 -23.55 12.21 -46.01
CA THR A 614 -23.15 13.38 -46.83
C THR A 614 -22.03 14.10 -46.12
#